data_AF-A0A846PJT2-F1
#
_entry.id   AF-A0A846PJT2-F1
#
_cell.length_a   1.000
_cell.length_b   1.000
_cell.length_c   1.000
_cell.angle_alpha   90.00
_cell.angle_beta   90.00
_cell.angle_gamma   90.00
#
_symmetry.space_group_name_H-M   'P 1'
#
loop_
_entity.id
_entity.type
_entity.pdbx_description
1 polymer ?
#
loop_
_entity_poly.entity_id
_entity_poly.type
_entity_poly.pdbx_seq_one_letter_code
_entity_poly.pdbx_strand_id
1 'polypeptide(L)'
;DAFEIAKNNDATIVGIYDIVKEADEKGLKTELMNIGGPIKVKNWEIRLVPATHSGNPIGFVLKKDKTIYHAGDTGLFMDMMLIGEYNIDVALLPIGGRYTMDIEQALEACKLLK
;
A
#
# COMPACT_ATOMS: atom_id res chain seq x y z
N ASP A 1 7.58 12.42 7.85
CA ASP A 1 7.58 13.18 6.58
C ASP A 1 6.17 13.34 6.00
N ALA A 2 5.37 12.27 5.85
CA ALA A 2 4.04 12.31 5.22
C ALA A 2 3.13 13.43 5.77
N PHE A 3 3.07 13.61 7.09
CA PHE A 3 2.25 14.66 7.72
C PHE A 3 2.71 16.08 7.42
N GLU A 4 4.02 16.30 7.34
CA GLU A 4 4.59 17.59 6.98
C GLU A 4 4.30 17.91 5.50
N ILE A 5 4.51 16.92 4.62
CA ILE A 5 4.17 17.03 3.20
C ILE A 5 2.68 17.33 3.03
N ALA A 6 1.81 16.61 3.75
CA ALA A 6 0.36 16.83 3.68
C ALA A 6 -0.03 18.23 4.14
N LYS A 7 0.52 18.70 5.26
CA LYS A 7 0.29 20.06 5.77
C LYS A 7 0.72 21.14 4.77
N ASN A 8 1.87 20.97 4.15
CA ASN A 8 2.44 21.96 3.24
C ASN A 8 1.79 21.98 1.85
N ASN A 9 1.05 20.93 1.48
CA ASN A 9 0.47 20.77 0.15
C ASN A 9 -1.04 20.58 0.13
N ASP A 10 -1.72 20.75 1.28
CA ASP A 10 -3.15 20.49 1.43
C ASP A 10 -3.54 19.09 0.91
N ALA A 11 -2.67 18.11 1.15
CA ALA A 11 -2.84 16.74 0.67
C ALA A 11 -3.62 15.88 1.68
N THR A 12 -4.35 14.90 1.16
CA THR A 12 -5.10 13.92 1.96
C THR A 12 -4.19 12.77 2.37
N ILE A 13 -4.13 12.47 3.67
CA ILE A 13 -3.52 11.25 4.20
C ILE A 13 -4.54 10.11 4.08
N VAL A 14 -4.17 9.07 3.34
CA VAL A 14 -4.98 7.84 3.21
C VAL A 14 -4.24 6.72 3.94
N GLY A 15 -4.91 6.02 4.85
CA GLY A 15 -4.24 4.95 5.59
C GLY A 15 -5.13 4.23 6.59
N ILE A 16 -4.48 3.36 7.37
CA ILE A 16 -5.10 2.60 8.45
C ILE A 16 -5.37 3.46 9.68
N TYR A 17 -6.23 2.95 10.57
CA TYR A 17 -6.75 3.66 11.74
C TYR A 17 -5.70 4.41 12.54
N ASP A 18 -4.62 3.75 12.96
CA ASP A 18 -3.62 4.36 13.84
C ASP A 18 -2.97 5.60 13.21
N ILE A 19 -2.59 5.50 11.92
CA ILE A 19 -1.94 6.59 11.18
C ILE A 19 -2.90 7.73 10.88
N VAL A 20 -4.12 7.40 10.47
CA VAL A 20 -5.14 8.40 10.14
C VAL A 20 -5.60 9.15 11.38
N LYS A 21 -5.76 8.47 12.51
CA LYS A 21 -6.10 9.11 13.77
C LYS A 21 -5.02 10.12 14.19
N GLU A 22 -3.74 9.75 14.11
CA GLU A 22 -2.65 10.67 14.43
C GLU A 22 -2.62 11.89 13.48
N ALA A 23 -2.93 11.69 12.19
CA ALA A 23 -3.03 12.77 11.21
C ALA A 23 -4.21 13.71 11.49
N ASP A 24 -5.36 13.16 11.87
CA ASP A 24 -6.59 13.90 12.19
C ASP A 24 -6.40 14.76 13.46
N GLU A 25 -5.76 14.21 14.50
CA GLU A 25 -5.39 14.96 15.71
C GLU A 25 -4.45 16.15 15.43
N LYS A 26 -3.73 16.11 14.30
CA LYS A 26 -2.88 17.21 13.79
C LYS A 26 -3.61 18.15 12.84
N GLY A 27 -4.92 17.97 12.63
CA GLY A 27 -5.78 18.80 11.78
C GLY A 27 -5.54 18.62 10.29
N LEU A 28 -5.02 17.46 9.86
CA LEU A 28 -4.79 17.15 8.45
C LEU A 28 -6.04 16.58 7.78
N LYS A 29 -6.14 16.70 6.45
CA LYS A 29 -7.16 16.00 5.68
C LYS A 29 -6.88 14.52 5.68
N THR A 30 -7.85 13.70 6.04
CA THR A 30 -7.68 12.26 6.17
C THR A 30 -8.79 11.47 5.48
N GLU A 31 -8.44 10.26 5.06
CA GLU A 31 -9.38 9.24 4.58
C GLU A 31 -9.00 7.91 5.25
N LEU A 32 -9.86 7.44 6.13
CA LEU A 32 -9.66 6.19 6.87
C LEU A 32 -10.01 4.98 6.01
N MET A 33 -9.13 4.00 6.00
CA MET A 33 -9.34 2.72 5.32
C MET A 33 -8.93 1.52 6.17
N ASN A 34 -9.39 0.35 5.74
CA ASN A 34 -8.87 -0.95 6.16
C ASN A 34 -8.76 -1.86 4.92
N ILE A 35 -8.12 -3.02 5.05
CA ILE A 35 -8.09 -4.04 3.99
C ILE A 35 -9.53 -4.42 3.63
N GLY A 36 -9.87 -4.33 2.33
CA GLY A 36 -11.22 -4.60 1.84
C GLY A 36 -11.62 -3.70 0.67
N GLY A 37 -12.81 -3.09 0.78
CA GLY A 37 -13.41 -2.29 -0.29
C GLY A 37 -12.56 -1.08 -0.69
N PRO A 38 -12.65 -0.64 -1.96
CA PRO A 38 -11.92 0.52 -2.43
C PRO A 38 -12.54 1.82 -1.90
N ILE A 39 -11.74 2.87 -1.88
CA ILE A 39 -12.25 4.26 -1.86
C ILE A 39 -11.84 4.99 -3.13
N LYS A 40 -12.46 6.14 -3.39
CA LYS A 40 -12.06 7.06 -4.45
C LYS A 40 -11.58 8.37 -3.83
N VAL A 41 -10.33 8.73 -4.12
CA VAL A 41 -9.75 10.02 -3.72
C VAL A 41 -9.33 10.76 -4.99
N LYS A 42 -10.00 11.86 -5.30
CA LYS A 42 -9.87 12.57 -6.57
C LYS A 42 -10.14 11.60 -7.75
N ASN A 43 -9.14 11.35 -8.60
CA ASN A 43 -9.23 10.43 -9.73
C ASN A 43 -8.52 9.08 -9.49
N TRP A 44 -8.17 8.77 -8.24
CA TRP A 44 -7.58 7.49 -7.87
C TRP A 44 -8.62 6.60 -7.21
N GLU A 45 -8.70 5.34 -7.65
CA GLU A 45 -9.29 4.26 -6.85
C GLU A 45 -8.18 3.60 -6.05
N ILE A 46 -8.36 3.53 -4.73
CA ILE A 46 -7.34 3.07 -3.78
C ILE A 46 -7.90 1.86 -3.03
N ARG A 47 -7.11 0.79 -2.93
CA ARG A 47 -7.40 -0.40 -2.12
C ARG A 47 -6.22 -0.73 -1.22
N LEU A 48 -6.53 -1.09 0.02
CA LEU A 48 -5.55 -1.68 0.93
C LEU A 48 -5.56 -3.20 0.75
N VAL A 49 -4.37 -3.80 0.66
CA VAL A 49 -4.18 -5.25 0.56
C VAL A 49 -3.28 -5.75 1.69
N PRO A 50 -3.32 -7.04 2.04
CA PRO A 50 -2.44 -7.60 3.06
C PRO A 50 -0.96 -7.39 2.75
N ALA A 51 -0.17 -7.34 3.82
CA ALA A 51 1.29 -7.43 3.80
C ALA A 51 1.72 -8.29 5.01
N THR A 52 2.87 -8.94 4.91
CA THR A 52 3.40 -9.82 5.98
C THR A 52 4.63 -9.19 6.61
N HIS A 53 4.40 -8.44 7.68
CA HIS A 53 5.42 -7.71 8.45
C HIS A 53 4.92 -7.44 9.89
N SER A 54 5.76 -6.88 10.76
CA SER A 54 5.36 -6.58 12.14
C SER A 54 4.38 -5.40 12.22
N GLY A 55 3.45 -5.45 13.19
CA GLY A 55 2.45 -4.40 13.41
C GLY A 55 1.18 -4.63 12.60
N ASN A 56 0.66 -3.56 11.98
CA ASN A 56 -0.51 -3.58 11.10
C ASN A 56 -0.11 -3.24 9.65
N PRO A 57 0.76 -4.03 9.00
CA PRO A 57 1.28 -3.69 7.68
C PRO A 57 0.20 -3.85 6.61
N ILE A 58 0.33 -3.03 5.56
CA ILE A 58 -0.56 -3.02 4.40
C ILE A 58 0.23 -2.72 3.13
N GLY A 59 -0.22 -3.27 2.01
CA GLY A 59 0.12 -2.79 0.68
C GLY A 59 -1.00 -1.93 0.11
N PHE A 60 -0.73 -1.28 -1.02
CA PHE A 60 -1.70 -0.48 -1.76
C PHE A 60 -1.82 -0.97 -3.20
N VAL A 61 -3.06 -1.13 -3.67
CA VAL A 61 -3.36 -1.16 -5.11
C VAL A 61 -3.99 0.18 -5.48
N LEU A 62 -3.31 0.90 -6.36
CA LEU A 62 -3.67 2.24 -6.82
C LEU A 62 -4.06 2.17 -8.29
N LYS A 63 -5.28 2.58 -8.61
CA LYS A 63 -5.82 2.54 -9.97
C LYS A 63 -6.16 3.95 -10.44
N LYS A 64 -5.63 4.29 -11.62
CA LYS A 64 -5.99 5.46 -12.41
C LYS A 64 -5.95 5.09 -13.89
N ASP A 65 -4.92 5.51 -14.62
CA ASP A 65 -4.68 5.11 -16.02
C ASP A 65 -3.93 3.76 -16.10
N LYS A 66 -3.30 3.40 -14.98
CA LYS A 66 -2.52 2.18 -14.75
C LYS A 66 -2.85 1.64 -13.37
N THR A 67 -2.67 0.34 -13.18
CA THR A 67 -2.74 -0.32 -11.88
C THR A 67 -1.34 -0.45 -11.29
N ILE A 68 -1.12 0.22 -10.17
CA ILE A 68 0.14 0.18 -9.43
C ILE A 68 -0.07 -0.61 -8.14
N TYR A 69 0.75 -1.61 -7.89
CA TYR A 69 0.84 -2.28 -6.61
C TYR A 69 2.08 -1.79 -5.86
N HIS A 70 1.89 -1.24 -4.66
CA HIS A 70 2.96 -0.94 -3.73
C HIS A 70 2.88 -1.92 -2.57
N ALA A 71 3.85 -2.82 -2.46
CA ALA A 71 3.81 -3.91 -1.47
C ALA A 71 3.98 -3.42 -0.02
N GLY A 72 4.62 -2.25 0.16
CA GLY A 72 5.11 -1.85 1.46
C GLY A 72 6.25 -2.75 1.92
N ASP A 73 6.56 -2.71 3.20
CA ASP A 73 7.47 -3.67 3.80
C ASP A 73 6.72 -4.98 4.04
N THR A 74 7.14 -6.03 3.32
CA THR A 74 6.54 -7.36 3.41
C THR A 74 7.55 -8.44 3.08
N GLY A 75 7.38 -9.63 3.66
CA GLY A 75 7.91 -10.88 3.13
C GLY A 75 7.07 -11.42 1.97
N LEU A 76 7.48 -12.55 1.39
CA LEU A 76 6.71 -13.30 0.40
C LEU A 76 5.53 -14.02 1.08
N PHE A 77 4.33 -13.93 0.51
CA PHE A 77 3.14 -14.61 1.01
C PHE A 77 2.18 -14.97 -0.14
N MET A 78 1.35 -15.99 0.08
CA MET A 78 0.56 -16.61 -0.98
C MET A 78 -0.55 -15.70 -1.54
N ASP A 79 -1.13 -14.83 -0.71
CA ASP A 79 -2.18 -13.90 -1.15
C ASP A 79 -1.69 -12.86 -2.18
N MET A 80 -0.38 -12.77 -2.45
CA MET A 80 0.14 -12.05 -3.61
C MET A 80 -0.48 -12.55 -4.93
N MET A 81 -0.89 -13.81 -5.02
CA MET A 81 -1.66 -14.30 -6.17
C MET A 81 -2.99 -13.56 -6.34
N LEU A 82 -3.73 -13.36 -5.25
CA LEU A 82 -4.99 -12.60 -5.27
C LEU A 82 -4.76 -11.12 -5.61
N ILE A 83 -3.59 -10.59 -5.25
CA ILE A 83 -3.19 -9.23 -5.64
C ILE A 83 -2.90 -9.16 -7.14
N GLY A 84 -2.34 -10.21 -7.74
CA GLY A 84 -2.11 -10.32 -9.20
C GLY A 84 -3.39 -10.15 -10.02
N GLU A 85 -4.53 -10.67 -9.53
CA GLU A 85 -5.85 -10.55 -10.18
C GLU A 85 -6.33 -9.10 -10.40
N TYR A 86 -5.69 -8.11 -9.75
CA TYR A 86 -5.98 -6.70 -10.02
C TYR A 86 -5.44 -6.19 -11.36
N ASN A 87 -4.75 -7.03 -12.15
CA ASN A 87 -4.11 -6.69 -13.43
C ASN A 87 -3.07 -5.58 -13.25
N ILE A 88 -2.00 -5.90 -12.52
CA ILE A 88 -0.95 -4.97 -12.13
C ILE A 88 -0.08 -4.57 -13.34
N ASP A 89 0.01 -3.28 -13.65
CA ASP A 89 0.93 -2.76 -14.66
C ASP A 89 2.34 -2.52 -14.07
N VAL A 90 2.41 -2.07 -12.81
CA VAL A 90 3.66 -1.75 -12.11
C VAL A 90 3.59 -2.27 -10.68
N ALA A 91 4.56 -3.08 -10.27
CA ALA A 91 4.72 -3.54 -8.89
C ALA A 91 5.99 -2.95 -8.26
N LEU A 92 5.86 -2.35 -7.08
CA LEU A 92 6.98 -1.91 -6.24
C LEU A 92 7.15 -2.92 -5.12
N LEU A 93 8.20 -3.72 -5.21
CA LEU A 93 8.52 -4.80 -4.27
C LEU A 93 9.81 -4.48 -3.52
N PRO A 94 9.86 -4.70 -2.19
CA PRO A 94 11.10 -4.60 -1.45
C PRO A 94 12.04 -5.76 -1.82
N ILE A 95 13.35 -5.48 -1.81
CA ILE A 95 14.43 -6.45 -2.11
C ILE A 95 15.56 -6.40 -1.06
N GLY A 96 15.27 -5.83 0.12
CA GLY A 96 16.29 -5.54 1.14
C GLY A 96 16.74 -6.76 1.95
N GLY A 97 16.03 -7.88 1.88
CA GLY A 97 16.20 -9.02 2.79
C GLY A 97 15.89 -8.61 4.23
N ARG A 98 16.50 -9.30 5.22
CA ARG A 98 16.44 -9.13 6.70
C ARG A 98 15.08 -8.79 7.34
N TYR A 99 14.45 -7.69 6.95
CA TYR A 99 13.15 -7.20 7.41
C TYR A 99 12.04 -7.29 6.35
N THR A 100 12.40 -7.52 5.09
CA THR A 100 11.52 -7.61 3.91
C THR A 100 11.97 -8.77 3.02
N MET A 101 11.31 -8.97 1.86
CA MET A 101 11.77 -9.91 0.85
C MET A 101 13.24 -9.68 0.47
N ASP A 102 13.98 -10.78 0.31
CA ASP A 102 15.25 -10.77 -0.44
C ASP A 102 14.98 -10.82 -1.97
N ILE A 103 16.05 -10.87 -2.77
CA ILE A 103 15.96 -10.90 -4.23
C ILE A 103 15.23 -12.16 -4.73
N GLU A 104 15.46 -13.32 -4.12
CA GLU A 104 14.85 -14.59 -4.54
C GLU A 104 13.35 -14.59 -4.25
N GLN A 105 12.97 -14.13 -3.07
CA GLN A 105 11.59 -13.96 -2.66
C GLN A 105 10.85 -12.92 -3.52
N ALA A 106 11.48 -11.79 -3.84
CA ALA A 106 10.90 -10.77 -4.71
C ALA A 106 10.75 -11.27 -6.16
N LEU A 107 11.66 -12.11 -6.65
CA LEU A 107 11.52 -12.77 -7.94
C LEU A 107 10.31 -13.72 -7.97
N GLU A 108 10.07 -14.46 -6.89
CA GLU A 108 8.90 -15.33 -6.78
C GLU A 108 7.61 -14.51 -6.69
N ALA A 109 7.61 -13.42 -5.91
CA ALA A 109 6.49 -12.47 -5.85
C ALA A 109 6.13 -11.93 -7.24
N CYS A 110 7.12 -11.63 -8.09
CA CYS A 110 6.87 -11.20 -9.48
C CYS A 110 6.13 -12.26 -10.32
N LYS A 111 6.26 -13.55 -10.02
CA LYS A 111 5.52 -14.62 -10.71
C LYS A 111 4.09 -14.73 -10.19
N LEU A 112 3.88 -14.53 -8.89
CA LEU A 112 2.55 -14.57 -8.26
C LEU A 112 1.69 -13.36 -8.65
N LEU A 113 2.31 -12.21 -8.94
CA LEU A 113 1.62 -10.96 -9.29
C LEU A 113 1.27 -10.83 -10.79
N LYS A 114 1.52 -11.87 -11.58
CA LYS A 114 1.24 -11.91 -13.03
C LYS A 114 -0.13 -12.46 -13.34
#